data_AF-A0A0G1R3K1-F1
#
_entry.id   AF-A0A0G1R3K1-F1
#
_cell.length_a   1.000
_cell.length_b   1.000
_cell.length_c   1.000
_cell.angle_alpha   90.00
_cell.angle_beta   90.00
_cell.angle_gamma   90.00
#
_symmetry.space_group_name_H-M   'P 1'
#
loop_
_entity.id
_entity.type
_entity.pdbx_description
1 polymer ?
#
loop_
_entity_poly.entity_id
_entity_poly.type
_entity_poly.pdbx_seq_one_letter_code
_entity_poly.pdbx_strand_id
1 'polypeptide(L)'
;MLLETDGDIVVAVDPNWERSSQKGRYMEYISASEPYRKGLFDKPVRMKDFGPQLDEKIVTGEWFGLAAFSSKGLAVLKSVLASLAKEKDFSQMRMADVFKKLLTDGNTIRVVYVNGHWLDVDDIKDFTEAGVF
;
A
#
# COMPACT_ATOMS: atom_id res chain seq x y z
N MET A 1 4.98 -1.52 15.28
CA MET A 1 5.21 -2.09 13.94
C MET A 1 5.31 -1.01 12.86
N LEU A 2 4.22 -0.33 12.44
CA LEU A 2 4.29 0.74 11.43
C LEU A 2 5.01 2.00 11.93
N LEU A 3 4.59 2.53 13.08
CA LEU A 3 5.19 3.72 13.70
C LEU A 3 6.61 3.49 14.25
N GLU A 4 6.99 2.23 14.43
CA GLU A 4 8.31 1.82 14.91
C GLU A 4 9.28 1.51 13.77
N THR A 5 8.80 1.48 12.52
CA THR A 5 9.64 1.23 11.35
C THR A 5 10.28 2.53 10.91
N ASP A 6 11.61 2.52 10.79
CA ASP A 6 12.36 3.66 10.25
C ASP A 6 11.93 3.99 8.82
N GLY A 7 11.53 5.25 8.62
CA GLY A 7 11.20 5.84 7.33
C GLY A 7 10.24 7.01 7.44
N ASP A 8 10.29 7.91 6.46
CA ASP A 8 9.37 9.05 6.40
C ASP A 8 7.97 8.65 5.92
N ILE A 9 7.88 7.59 5.10
CA ILE A 9 6.64 7.05 4.54
C ILE A 9 6.71 5.52 4.67
N VAL A 10 5.76 4.94 5.40
CA VAL A 10 5.69 3.50 5.67
C VAL A 10 4.29 3.00 5.36
N VAL A 11 4.15 1.89 4.64
CA VAL A 11 2.87 1.25 4.34
C VAL A 11 2.79 -0.17 4.90
N ALA A 12 1.59 -0.58 5.30
CA ALA A 12 1.30 -1.95 5.70
C ALA A 12 0.79 -2.76 4.49
N VAL A 13 1.34 -3.93 4.24
CA VAL A 13 1.03 -4.72 3.03
C VAL A 13 0.72 -6.16 3.43
N ASP A 14 -0.35 -6.73 2.91
CA ASP A 14 -0.62 -8.16 3.04
C ASP A 14 0.19 -8.94 1.99
N PRO A 15 1.08 -9.86 2.40
CA PRO A 15 1.76 -10.72 1.45
C PRO A 15 0.88 -11.79 0.80
N ASN A 16 -0.32 -12.07 1.33
CA ASN A 16 -1.24 -13.11 0.85
C ASN A 16 -2.25 -12.61 -0.20
N TRP A 17 -1.86 -11.62 -1.00
CA TRP A 17 -2.68 -10.99 -2.04
C TRP A 17 -3.37 -12.01 -2.98
N GLU A 18 -2.74 -13.15 -3.27
CA GLU A 18 -3.32 -14.21 -4.11
C GLU A 18 -4.60 -14.84 -3.52
N ARG A 19 -4.78 -14.74 -2.20
CA ARG A 19 -5.91 -15.30 -1.45
C ARG A 19 -6.99 -14.26 -1.16
N SER A 20 -6.79 -13.01 -1.59
CA SER A 20 -7.77 -11.94 -1.40
C SER A 20 -9.13 -12.37 -1.94
N SER A 21 -10.16 -12.32 -1.09
CA SER A 21 -11.55 -12.60 -1.45
C SER A 21 -12.10 -11.56 -2.44
N GLN A 22 -11.36 -10.45 -2.63
CA GLN A 22 -11.78 -9.32 -3.45
C GLN A 22 -11.57 -9.55 -4.96
N LYS A 23 -11.02 -10.69 -5.42
CA LYS A 23 -10.64 -10.92 -6.84
C LYS A 23 -11.72 -10.46 -7.82
N GLY A 24 -11.34 -9.56 -8.72
CA GLY A 24 -12.26 -8.91 -9.68
C GLY A 24 -12.70 -7.49 -9.29
N ARG A 25 -12.39 -7.03 -8.07
CA ARG A 25 -12.50 -5.63 -7.65
C ARG A 25 -11.22 -4.85 -8.04
N TYR A 26 -11.23 -3.54 -7.82
CA TYR A 26 -10.02 -2.72 -7.95
C TYR A 26 -9.04 -3.09 -6.84
N MET A 27 -7.84 -3.51 -7.23
CA MET A 27 -6.83 -4.01 -6.30
C MET A 27 -5.73 -2.99 -6.05
N GLU A 28 -5.32 -2.85 -4.80
CA GLU A 28 -4.20 -2.00 -4.42
C GLU A 28 -2.90 -2.80 -4.34
N TYR A 29 -2.56 -3.48 -5.45
CA TYR A 29 -1.34 -4.29 -5.54
C TYR A 29 -0.09 -3.44 -5.47
N ILE A 30 0.97 -4.03 -4.91
CA ILE A 30 2.29 -3.41 -4.81
C ILE A 30 3.39 -4.37 -5.28
N SER A 31 4.42 -3.81 -5.89
CA SER A 31 5.70 -4.48 -6.10
C SER A 31 6.73 -3.89 -5.16
N ALA A 32 7.53 -4.75 -4.52
CA ALA A 32 8.53 -4.34 -3.55
C ALA A 32 9.93 -4.85 -3.91
N SER A 33 10.94 -4.35 -3.20
CA SER A 33 12.32 -4.76 -3.38
C SER A 33 12.55 -6.23 -3.08
N GLU A 34 11.79 -6.79 -2.14
CA GLU A 34 11.83 -8.18 -1.71
C GLU A 34 10.38 -8.63 -1.42
N PRO A 35 9.98 -9.85 -1.83
CA PRO A 35 8.73 -10.44 -1.38
C PRO A 35 8.81 -10.81 0.11
N TYR A 36 7.66 -11.03 0.73
CA TYR A 36 7.62 -11.54 2.11
C TYR A 36 8.31 -12.91 2.21
N ARG A 37 9.10 -13.09 3.27
CA ARG A 37 9.63 -14.38 3.72
C ARG A 37 9.77 -14.36 5.23
N LYS A 38 9.70 -15.53 5.88
CA LYS A 38 10.02 -15.63 7.32
C LYS A 38 11.46 -15.16 7.53
N GLY A 39 11.68 -14.35 8.57
CA GLY A 39 13.02 -13.85 8.87
C GLY A 39 13.46 -12.64 8.05
N LEU A 40 12.53 -11.90 7.42
CA LEU A 40 12.83 -10.67 6.68
C LEU A 40 13.16 -9.51 7.65
N PHE A 41 14.29 -9.61 8.35
CA PHE A 41 14.77 -8.59 9.30
C PHE A 41 16.03 -7.87 8.82
N ASP A 42 16.76 -8.50 7.88
CA ASP A 42 18.13 -8.12 7.54
C ASP A 42 18.20 -6.88 6.62
N LYS A 43 17.11 -6.58 5.90
CA LYS A 43 17.09 -5.51 4.89
C LYS A 43 15.79 -4.71 4.87
N PRO A 44 15.87 -3.38 4.82
CA PRO A 44 14.72 -2.51 4.61
C PRO A 44 14.01 -2.79 3.26
N VAL A 45 12.76 -3.29 3.28
CA VAL A 45 11.93 -3.51 2.08
C VAL A 45 11.31 -2.21 1.56
N ARG A 46 11.49 -1.89 0.28
CA ARG A 46 11.00 -0.64 -0.33
C ARG A 46 9.99 -0.95 -1.42
N MET A 47 8.96 -0.12 -1.54
CA MET A 47 8.03 -0.19 -2.66
C MET A 47 8.76 0.22 -3.95
N LYS A 48 8.52 -0.53 -5.03
CA LYS A 48 9.00 -0.27 -6.38
C LYS A 48 7.89 0.23 -7.30
N ASP A 49 6.68 -0.30 -7.13
CA ASP A 49 5.52 0.07 -7.94
C ASP A 49 4.21 -0.18 -7.16
N PHE A 50 3.12 0.43 -7.60
CA PHE A 50 1.81 0.38 -6.96
C PHE A 50 0.71 0.45 -8.03
N GLY A 51 -0.32 -0.38 -7.95
CA GLY A 51 -1.58 -0.17 -8.67
C GLY A 51 -2.26 -1.45 -9.13
N PRO A 52 -3.51 -1.35 -9.60
CA PRO A 52 -4.33 -2.50 -9.97
C PRO A 52 -3.87 -3.20 -11.26
N GLN A 53 -3.05 -2.54 -12.09
CA GLN A 53 -2.60 -3.08 -13.39
C GLN A 53 -1.18 -3.67 -13.35
N LEU A 54 -0.63 -3.96 -12.16
CA LEU A 54 0.67 -4.63 -12.07
C LEU A 54 0.58 -6.05 -12.68
N ASP A 55 1.63 -6.46 -13.40
CA ASP A 55 1.78 -7.86 -13.82
C ASP A 55 1.85 -8.74 -12.56
N GLU A 56 0.99 -9.75 -12.46
CA GLU A 56 0.94 -10.67 -11.33
C GLU A 56 2.31 -11.26 -10.97
N LYS A 57 3.20 -11.42 -11.95
CA LYS A 57 4.57 -11.94 -11.75
C LYS A 57 5.46 -11.04 -10.90
N ILE A 58 5.13 -9.76 -10.78
CA ILE A 58 5.90 -8.77 -10.01
C ILE A 58 5.18 -8.32 -8.73
N VAL A 59 3.94 -8.76 -8.51
CA VAL A 59 3.17 -8.44 -7.31
C VAL A 59 3.81 -9.15 -6.11
N THR A 60 4.03 -8.37 -5.07
CA THR A 60 4.62 -8.86 -3.80
C THR A 60 3.67 -8.74 -2.62
N GLY A 61 2.52 -8.09 -2.82
CA GLY A 61 1.48 -7.92 -1.80
C GLY A 61 0.39 -6.95 -2.22
N GLU A 62 -0.55 -6.75 -1.31
CA GLU A 62 -1.70 -5.85 -1.44
C GLU A 62 -1.66 -4.82 -0.30
N TRP A 63 -1.81 -3.53 -0.62
CA TRP A 63 -1.99 -2.49 0.37
C TRP A 63 -3.44 -2.47 0.84
N PHE A 64 -3.66 -2.51 2.15
CA PHE A 64 -4.99 -2.58 2.75
C PHE A 64 -5.38 -1.28 3.48
N GLY A 65 -4.89 -0.14 3.00
CA GLY A 65 -5.33 1.18 3.49
C GLY A 65 -4.57 1.76 4.69
N LEU A 66 -3.54 1.08 5.23
CA LEU A 66 -2.74 1.62 6.33
C LEU A 66 -1.38 2.20 5.88
N ALA A 67 -1.15 3.46 6.22
CA ALA A 67 0.12 4.14 6.01
C ALA A 67 0.47 5.04 7.20
N ALA A 68 1.76 5.15 7.49
CA ALA A 68 2.32 6.04 8.50
C ALA A 68 3.28 7.05 7.86
N PHE A 69 3.23 8.28 8.35
CA PHE A 69 4.03 9.39 7.84
C PHE A 69 4.73 10.09 9.01
N SER A 70 6.04 10.32 8.88
CA SER A 70 6.76 11.23 9.78
C SER A 70 6.32 12.68 9.51
N SER A 71 6.75 13.64 10.33
CA SER A 71 6.51 15.07 10.04
C SER A 71 7.07 15.49 8.68
N LYS A 72 8.21 14.93 8.28
CA LYS A 72 8.82 15.17 6.97
C LYS A 72 8.04 14.47 5.86
N GLY A 73 7.66 13.21 6.05
CA GLY A 73 6.83 12.47 5.10
C GLY A 73 5.46 13.13 4.87
N LEU A 74 4.86 13.69 5.92
CA LEU A 74 3.61 14.43 5.84
C LEU A 74 3.76 15.73 5.03
N ALA A 75 4.87 16.45 5.18
CA ALA A 75 5.16 17.64 4.37
C ALA A 75 5.28 17.27 2.87
N VAL A 76 5.95 16.16 2.56
CA VAL A 76 6.04 15.62 1.20
C VAL A 76 4.65 15.22 0.67
N LEU A 77 3.86 14.48 1.45
CA LEU A 77 2.50 14.07 1.08
C LEU A 77 1.63 15.28 0.73
N LYS A 78 1.66 16.32 1.57
CA LYS A 78 0.91 17.57 1.32
C LYS A 78 1.34 18.24 0.01
N SER A 79 2.63 18.26 -0.28
CA SER A 79 3.17 18.81 -1.54
C SER A 79 2.67 18.03 -2.75
N VAL A 80 2.73 16.69 -2.69
CA VAL A 80 2.23 15.81 -3.75
C VAL A 80 0.73 16.00 -3.97
N LEU A 81 -0.07 16.00 -2.90
CA LEU A 81 -1.51 16.25 -3.00
C LEU A 81 -1.83 17.63 -3.59
N ALA A 82 -1.11 18.67 -3.18
CA ALA A 82 -1.29 20.02 -3.73
C ALA A 82 -0.89 20.11 -5.21
N SER A 83 0.05 19.27 -5.67
CA SER A 83 0.40 19.13 -7.07
C SER A 83 -0.71 18.43 -7.85
N LEU A 84 -1.16 17.26 -7.38
CA LEU A 84 -2.21 16.46 -8.02
C LEU A 84 -3.56 17.20 -8.05
N ALA A 85 -3.86 18.02 -7.05
CA ALA A 85 -5.08 18.82 -6.99
C ALA A 85 -5.23 19.85 -8.14
N LYS A 86 -4.15 20.11 -8.90
CA LYS A 86 -4.17 20.98 -10.09
C LYS A 86 -4.57 20.23 -11.36
N GLU A 87 -4.56 18.90 -11.33
CA GLU A 87 -4.92 18.06 -12.47
C GLU A 87 -6.45 18.05 -12.66
N LYS A 88 -6.88 18.00 -13.93
CA LYS A 88 -8.31 18.11 -14.28
C LYS A 88 -9.15 16.93 -13.77
N ASP A 89 -8.53 15.77 -13.65
CA ASP A 89 -9.12 14.50 -13.24
C ASP A 89 -8.84 14.15 -11.78
N PHE A 90 -8.35 15.09 -10.97
CA PHE A 90 -8.04 14.87 -9.55
C PHE A 90 -9.18 14.18 -8.77
N SER A 91 -10.44 14.53 -9.07
CA SER A 91 -11.62 13.92 -8.42
C SER A 91 -11.79 12.42 -8.67
N GLN A 92 -11.10 11.86 -9.67
CA GLN A 92 -11.14 10.44 -10.02
C GLN A 92 -9.90 9.68 -9.54
N MET A 93 -8.90 10.40 -9.04
CA MET A 93 -7.65 9.81 -8.55
C MET A 93 -7.87 9.06 -7.24
N ARG A 94 -7.04 8.02 -7.03
CA ARG A 94 -7.01 7.17 -5.84
C ARG A 94 -5.66 7.27 -5.14
N MET A 95 -5.53 6.61 -4.00
CA MET A 95 -4.26 6.54 -3.27
C MET A 95 -3.14 5.91 -4.10
N ALA A 96 -3.47 5.03 -5.04
CA ALA A 96 -2.55 4.53 -6.06
C ALA A 96 -1.82 5.64 -6.82
N ASP A 97 -2.55 6.68 -7.24
CA ASP A 97 -1.97 7.80 -8.00
C ASP A 97 -1.06 8.65 -7.11
N VAL A 98 -1.44 8.81 -5.82
CA VAL A 98 -0.62 9.50 -4.81
C VAL A 98 0.70 8.75 -4.58
N PHE A 99 0.66 7.43 -4.35
CA PHE A 99 1.87 6.64 -4.13
C PHE A 99 2.74 6.52 -5.38
N LYS A 100 2.14 6.37 -6.57
CA LYS A 100 2.87 6.45 -7.84
C LYS A 100 3.59 7.79 -7.97
N LYS A 101 2.92 8.91 -7.69
CA LYS A 101 3.55 10.23 -7.75
C LYS A 101 4.68 10.38 -6.74
N LEU A 102 4.51 9.89 -5.51
CA LEU A 102 5.57 9.86 -4.50
C LEU A 102 6.81 9.10 -5.01
N LEU A 103 6.62 7.92 -5.62
CA LEU A 103 7.70 7.12 -6.21
C LEU A 103 8.38 7.82 -7.38
N THR A 104 7.60 8.37 -8.33
CA THR A 104 8.12 9.12 -9.49
C THR A 104 8.92 10.35 -9.05
N ASP A 105 8.54 11.00 -7.96
CA ASP A 105 9.27 12.12 -7.36
C ASP A 105 10.53 11.70 -6.57
N GLY A 106 10.87 10.42 -6.58
CA GLY A 106 12.07 9.87 -5.95
C GLY A 106 11.96 9.61 -4.45
N ASN A 107 10.76 9.66 -3.88
CA ASN A 107 10.57 9.37 -2.46
C ASN A 107 10.66 7.87 -2.20
N THR A 108 11.26 7.51 -1.06
CA THR A 108 11.27 6.12 -0.60
C THR A 108 10.01 5.84 0.21
N ILE A 109 9.29 4.79 -0.16
CA ILE A 109 8.19 4.21 0.62
C ILE A 109 8.66 2.89 1.22
N ARG A 110 8.63 2.78 2.55
CA ARG A 110 8.95 1.54 3.27
C ARG A 110 7.74 0.61 3.26
N VAL A 111 7.97 -0.68 3.03
CA VAL A 111 6.94 -1.70 3.11
C VAL A 111 7.15 -2.51 4.38
N VAL A 112 6.07 -2.68 5.15
CA VAL A 112 5.99 -3.59 6.28
C VAL A 112 4.93 -4.63 5.97
N TYR A 113 5.34 -5.89 5.86
CA TYR A 113 4.40 -6.97 5.61
C TYR A 113 3.64 -7.34 6.89
N VAL A 114 2.33 -7.45 6.78
CA VAL A 114 1.42 -7.84 7.86
C VAL A 114 0.69 -9.08 7.40
N ASN A 115 1.04 -10.23 7.97
CA ASN A 115 0.45 -11.51 7.60
C ASN A 115 -0.71 -11.84 8.55
N GLY A 116 -1.95 -11.66 8.07
CA GLY A 116 -3.17 -11.85 8.86
C GLY A 116 -3.47 -10.67 9.81
N HIS A 117 -4.48 -10.86 10.67
CA HIS A 117 -4.94 -9.87 11.68
C HIS A 117 -5.55 -8.57 11.11
N TRP A 118 -5.97 -8.60 9.86
CA TRP A 118 -6.76 -7.55 9.23
C TRP A 118 -7.84 -8.20 8.37
N LEU A 119 -8.94 -7.49 8.15
CA LEU A 119 -10.04 -7.91 7.29
C LEU A 119 -10.62 -6.65 6.64
N ASP A 120 -10.90 -6.71 5.34
CA ASP A 120 -11.62 -5.65 4.65
C ASP A 120 -13.13 -5.88 4.70
N VAL A 121 -13.90 -4.79 4.77
CA VAL A 121 -15.36 -4.85 4.78
C VAL A 121 -15.91 -3.84 3.77
N ASP A 122 -16.06 -4.26 2.52
CA ASP A 122 -16.60 -3.41 1.45
C ASP A 122 -18.09 -3.64 1.22
N ASP A 123 -18.57 -4.88 1.44
CA ASP A 123 -19.97 -5.23 1.23
C ASP A 123 -20.58 -6.12 2.33
N ILE A 124 -21.85 -6.46 2.16
CA ILE A 124 -22.62 -7.21 3.16
C ILE A 124 -22.12 -8.65 3.36
N LYS A 125 -21.48 -9.24 2.35
CA LYS A 125 -20.86 -10.56 2.46
C LYS A 125 -19.62 -10.45 3.33
N ASP A 126 -18.78 -9.44 3.06
CA ASP A 126 -17.58 -9.18 3.85
C ASP A 126 -17.94 -8.93 5.33
N PHE A 127 -19.04 -8.22 5.61
CA PHE A 127 -19.55 -8.02 6.97
C PHE A 127 -19.94 -9.33 7.68
N THR A 128 -20.52 -10.29 6.93
CA THR A 128 -20.91 -11.58 7.49
C THR A 128 -19.68 -12.41 7.84
N GLU A 129 -18.64 -12.38 7.00
CA GLU A 129 -17.34 -13.01 7.26
C GLU A 129 -16.62 -12.36 8.45
N ALA A 130 -16.73 -11.04 8.61
CA ALA A 130 -16.19 -10.31 9.75
C ALA A 130 -16.76 -10.76 11.10
N GLY A 131 -18.02 -11.21 11.13
CA GLY A 131 -18.66 -11.70 12.35
C GLY A 131 -18.05 -12.99 12.93
N VAL A 132 -17.20 -13.69 12.17
CA VAL A 132 -16.54 -14.94 12.59
C VAL A 132 -15.01 -14.85 12.61
N PHE A 133 -14.46 -13.64 12.47
CA PHE A 133 -13.02 -13.34 12.39
C PHE A 133 -12.32 -13.30 13.76
#